data_AF-A0A2V8BZT3-F1
#
_entry.id   AF-A0A2V8BZT3-F1
#
_cell.length_a   1.000
_cell.length_b   1.000
_cell.length_c   1.000
_cell.angle_alpha   90.00
_cell.angle_beta   90.00
_cell.angle_gamma   90.00
#
_symmetry.space_group_name_H-M   'P 1'
#
loop_
_entity.id
_entity.type
_entity.pdbx_description
1 polymer ?
#
loop_
_entity_poly.entity_id
_entity_poly.type
_entity_poly.pdbx_seq_one_letter_code
_entity_poly.pdbx_strand_id
1 'polypeptide(L)'
;MGWVIFVAGAALSWGAYGVFLQQGQIQLGNPLKALLCVGVAYFLIGVLIPVVGLSAQGGLSGFNMGGIIRATIGGALGAAGAVCIIWAFKSGGLPVYVMPLVFGGAPIVNVLLAMTLHPPKSAISPMLYLGFVLASIGAAMVLYFRPAA
;
A
#
# COMPACT_ATOMS: atom_id res chain seq x y z
N MET A 1 19.48 -10.21 -7.29
CA MET A 1 19.01 -8.94 -6.68
C MET A 1 17.93 -8.21 -7.50
N GLY A 2 17.27 -8.85 -8.50
CA GLY A 2 16.26 -8.17 -9.33
C GLY A 2 15.01 -7.70 -8.58
N TRP A 3 14.64 -8.34 -7.46
CA TRP A 3 13.46 -7.96 -6.68
C TRP A 3 13.54 -6.54 -6.09
N VAL A 4 14.75 -6.02 -5.85
CA VAL A 4 14.96 -4.67 -5.32
C VAL A 4 14.47 -3.59 -6.29
N ILE A 5 14.55 -3.84 -7.61
CA ILE A 5 14.05 -2.92 -8.63
C ILE A 5 12.52 -2.77 -8.51
N PHE A 6 11.80 -3.87 -8.28
CA PHE A 6 10.35 -3.84 -8.07
C PHE A 6 9.97 -3.16 -6.75
N VAL A 7 10.80 -3.29 -5.71
CA VAL A 7 10.63 -2.53 -4.45
C VAL A 7 10.79 -1.03 -4.70
N ALA A 8 11.81 -0.61 -5.45
CA ALA A 8 11.99 0.79 -5.83
C ALA A 8 10.81 1.30 -6.67
N GLY A 9 10.35 0.52 -7.65
CA GLY A 9 9.16 0.82 -8.44
C GLY A 9 7.89 0.97 -7.59
N ALA A 10 7.70 0.08 -6.62
CA ALA A 10 6.59 0.18 -5.66
C ALA A 10 6.69 1.46 -4.82
N ALA A 11 7.86 1.78 -4.28
CA ALA A 11 8.08 2.99 -3.49
C ALA A 11 7.79 4.27 -4.30
N LEU A 12 8.27 4.34 -5.55
CA LEU A 12 8.01 5.46 -6.46
C LEU A 12 6.52 5.57 -6.80
N SER A 13 5.86 4.45 -7.12
CA SER A 13 4.45 4.44 -7.51
C SER A 13 3.54 4.87 -6.35
N TRP A 14 3.76 4.30 -5.17
CA TRP A 14 2.99 4.63 -3.97
C TRP A 14 3.30 6.03 -3.43
N GLY A 15 4.54 6.52 -3.57
CA GLY A 15 4.91 7.88 -3.24
C GLY A 15 4.21 8.91 -4.14
N ALA A 16 4.23 8.70 -5.46
CA ALA A 16 3.55 9.57 -6.42
C ALA A 16 2.01 9.48 -6.33
N TYR A 17 1.49 8.29 -6.03
CA TYR A 17 0.06 8.01 -5.93
C TYR A 17 -0.69 9.02 -5.06
N GLY A 18 -0.18 9.35 -3.88
CA GLY A 18 -0.86 10.26 -2.95
C GLY A 18 -1.08 11.66 -3.54
N VAL A 19 -0.06 12.18 -4.24
CA VAL A 19 -0.10 13.51 -4.87
C VAL A 19 -1.12 13.54 -6.00
N PHE A 20 -1.02 12.59 -6.94
CA PHE A 20 -1.94 12.52 -8.08
C PHE A 20 -3.38 12.20 -7.65
N LEU A 21 -3.56 11.37 -6.63
CA LEU A 21 -4.88 11.04 -6.12
C LEU A 21 -5.56 12.24 -5.49
N GLN A 22 -4.84 13.02 -4.67
CA GLN A 22 -5.41 14.24 -4.09
C GLN A 22 -5.77 15.24 -5.19
N GLN A 23 -4.87 15.47 -6.15
CA GLN A 23 -5.15 16.38 -7.27
C GLN A 23 -6.37 15.92 -8.08
N GLY A 24 -6.44 14.64 -8.44
CA GLY A 24 -7.58 14.07 -9.15
C GLY A 24 -8.87 14.19 -8.35
N GLN A 25 -8.83 13.96 -7.04
CA GLN A 25 -9.99 14.11 -6.17
C GLN A 25 -10.49 15.57 -6.09
N ILE A 26 -9.56 16.54 -6.01
CA ILE A 26 -9.90 17.97 -6.04
C ILE A 26 -10.54 18.34 -7.38
N GLN A 27 -9.93 17.93 -8.50
CA GLN A 27 -10.44 18.24 -9.85
C GLN A 27 -11.79 17.60 -10.14
N LEU A 28 -12.03 16.38 -9.65
CA LEU A 28 -13.30 15.67 -9.82
C LEU A 28 -14.40 16.16 -8.86
N GLY A 29 -14.02 16.87 -7.79
CA GLY A 29 -14.92 17.39 -6.75
C GLY A 29 -15.70 16.32 -5.98
N ASN A 30 -15.43 15.04 -6.19
CA ASN A 30 -16.15 13.94 -5.56
C ASN A 30 -15.23 12.73 -5.30
N PRO A 31 -15.10 12.26 -4.05
CA PRO A 31 -14.21 11.15 -3.68
C PRO A 31 -14.62 9.81 -4.31
N LEU A 32 -15.90 9.59 -4.57
CA LEU A 32 -16.39 8.36 -5.21
C LEU A 32 -16.00 8.31 -6.69
N LYS A 33 -15.96 9.46 -7.37
CA LYS A 33 -15.45 9.53 -8.76
C LYS A 33 -13.96 9.18 -8.80
N ALA A 34 -13.17 9.72 -7.87
CA ALA A 34 -11.75 9.39 -7.75
C ALA A 34 -11.56 7.89 -7.43
N LEU A 35 -12.34 7.34 -6.48
CA LEU A 35 -12.31 5.91 -6.16
C LEU A 35 -12.68 5.05 -7.37
N LEU A 36 -13.65 5.46 -8.18
CA LEU A 36 -14.03 4.75 -9.40
C LEU A 36 -12.85 4.71 -10.39
N CYS A 37 -12.13 5.82 -10.59
CA CYS A 37 -10.93 5.84 -11.43
C CYS A 37 -9.83 4.91 -10.91
N VAL A 38 -9.62 4.86 -9.58
CA VAL A 38 -8.69 3.91 -8.95
C VAL A 38 -9.14 2.46 -9.20
N GLY A 39 -10.44 2.18 -9.03
CA GLY A 39 -11.01 0.85 -9.28
C GLY A 39 -10.82 0.38 -10.71
N VAL A 40 -11.05 1.26 -11.69
CA VAL A 40 -10.80 0.96 -13.11
C VAL A 40 -9.32 0.65 -13.35
N ALA A 41 -8.41 1.45 -12.80
CA ALA A 41 -6.98 1.20 -12.94
C ALA A 41 -6.57 -0.16 -12.32
N TYR A 42 -7.12 -0.51 -11.15
CA TYR A 42 -6.86 -1.78 -10.48
C TYR A 42 -7.39 -2.97 -11.30
N PHE A 43 -8.55 -2.83 -11.94
CA PHE A 43 -9.07 -3.85 -12.84
C PHE A 43 -8.17 -4.02 -14.07
N LEU A 44 -7.82 -2.93 -14.76
CA LEU A 44 -7.00 -2.98 -15.96
C LEU A 44 -5.63 -3.63 -15.68
N ILE A 45 -4.95 -3.20 -14.63
CA ILE A 45 -3.62 -3.71 -14.28
C ILE A 45 -3.72 -5.08 -13.62
N GLY A 46 -4.59 -5.23 -12.62
CA GLY A 46 -4.69 -6.41 -11.77
C GLY A 46 -5.41 -7.60 -12.43
N VAL A 47 -6.14 -7.39 -13.53
CA VAL A 47 -6.80 -8.48 -14.28
C VAL A 47 -6.17 -8.66 -15.65
N LEU A 48 -6.02 -7.62 -16.47
CA LEU A 48 -5.59 -7.81 -17.86
C LEU A 48 -4.14 -8.27 -17.97
N ILE A 49 -3.23 -7.67 -17.19
CA ILE A 49 -1.80 -8.05 -17.21
C ILE A 49 -1.62 -9.52 -16.80
N PRO A 50 -2.13 -10.02 -15.66
CA PRO A 50 -1.95 -11.41 -15.29
C PRO A 50 -2.67 -12.37 -16.24
N VAL A 51 -3.83 -12.02 -16.79
CA VAL A 51 -4.52 -12.88 -17.78
C VAL A 51 -3.67 -13.05 -19.04
N VAL A 52 -3.11 -11.96 -19.58
CA VAL A 52 -2.20 -12.02 -20.74
C VAL A 52 -0.92 -12.77 -20.41
N GLY A 53 -0.34 -12.54 -19.23
CA GLY A 53 0.89 -13.22 -18.80
C GLY A 53 0.69 -14.72 -18.63
N LEU A 54 -0.40 -15.15 -17.99
CA LEU A 54 -0.72 -16.55 -17.76
C LEU A 54 -1.17 -17.25 -19.05
N SER A 55 -1.91 -16.57 -19.93
CA SER A 55 -2.31 -17.15 -21.21
C SER A 55 -1.09 -17.45 -22.09
N ALA A 56 -0.11 -16.54 -22.14
CA ALA A 56 1.15 -16.75 -22.86
C ALA A 56 1.98 -17.92 -22.31
N GLN A 57 1.81 -18.27 -21.03
CA GLN A 57 2.53 -19.36 -20.36
C GLN A 57 1.73 -20.67 -20.30
N GLY A 58 0.49 -20.70 -20.81
CA GLY A 58 -0.43 -21.83 -20.62
C GLY A 58 -0.86 -22.06 -19.16
N GLY A 59 -0.62 -21.10 -18.27
CA GLY A 59 -0.75 -21.20 -16.82
C GLY A 59 -2.13 -20.78 -16.26
N LEU A 60 -3.18 -20.75 -17.09
CA LEU A 60 -4.53 -20.38 -16.66
C LEU A 60 -5.25 -21.49 -15.86
N SER A 61 -4.57 -22.58 -15.54
CA SER A 61 -5.11 -23.71 -14.77
C SER A 61 -4.28 -23.95 -13.49
N GLY A 62 -4.85 -24.71 -12.54
CA GLY A 62 -4.13 -25.09 -11.31
C GLY A 62 -4.27 -24.14 -10.11
N PHE A 63 -5.31 -23.31 -10.08
CA PHE A 63 -5.57 -22.45 -8.92
C PHE A 63 -6.04 -23.28 -7.70
N ASN A 64 -5.34 -23.13 -6.57
CA ASN A 64 -5.72 -23.70 -5.29
C ASN A 64 -6.65 -22.74 -4.52
N MET A 65 -7.75 -23.25 -3.98
CA MET A 65 -8.71 -22.49 -3.14
C MET A 65 -8.04 -21.70 -2.00
N GLY A 66 -7.07 -22.29 -1.30
CA GLY A 66 -6.35 -21.59 -0.23
C GLY A 66 -5.51 -20.42 -0.74
N GLY A 67 -4.92 -20.55 -1.93
CA GLY A 67 -4.20 -19.46 -2.60
C GLY A 67 -5.14 -18.35 -3.06
N ILE A 68 -6.27 -18.72 -3.67
CA ILE A 68 -7.32 -17.79 -4.09
C ILE A 68 -7.77 -16.94 -2.90
N ILE A 69 -8.21 -17.57 -1.81
CA ILE A 69 -8.75 -16.83 -0.64
C ILE A 69 -7.73 -15.86 -0.08
N ARG A 70 -6.47 -16.28 0.13
CA ARG A 70 -5.43 -15.41 0.70
C ARG A 70 -5.06 -14.26 -0.25
N ALA A 71 -4.95 -14.54 -1.55
CA ALA A 71 -4.67 -13.50 -2.55
C ALA A 71 -5.83 -12.51 -2.67
N THR A 72 -7.07 -12.98 -2.66
CA THR A 72 -8.27 -12.13 -2.69
C THR A 72 -8.38 -11.27 -1.44
N ILE A 73 -8.13 -11.81 -0.24
CA ILE A 73 -8.08 -11.02 0.99
C ILE A 73 -6.97 -9.97 0.91
N GLY A 74 -5.78 -10.33 0.43
CA GLY A 74 -4.69 -9.38 0.22
C GLY A 74 -5.08 -8.23 -0.72
N GLY A 75 -5.72 -8.54 -1.85
CA GLY A 75 -6.23 -7.54 -2.79
C GLY A 75 -7.33 -6.65 -2.18
N ALA A 76 -8.25 -7.24 -1.42
CA ALA A 76 -9.30 -6.50 -0.71
C ALA A 76 -8.73 -5.53 0.33
N LEU A 77 -7.71 -5.94 1.10
CA LEU A 77 -7.02 -5.06 2.04
C LEU A 77 -6.31 -3.90 1.34
N GLY A 78 -5.70 -4.13 0.18
CA GLY A 78 -5.11 -3.06 -0.64
C GLY A 78 -6.14 -2.06 -1.15
N ALA A 79 -7.29 -2.54 -1.63
CA ALA A 79 -8.40 -1.69 -2.06
C ALA A 79 -9.00 -0.90 -0.88
N ALA A 80 -9.18 -1.54 0.27
CA ALA A 80 -9.64 -0.88 1.49
C ALA A 80 -8.66 0.24 1.93
N GLY A 81 -7.35 0.00 1.84
CA GLY A 81 -6.34 1.03 2.09
C GLY A 81 -6.49 2.25 1.17
N ALA A 82 -6.69 2.04 -0.13
CA ALA A 82 -6.94 3.11 -1.09
C ALA A 82 -8.21 3.93 -0.75
N VAL A 83 -9.29 3.25 -0.37
CA VAL A 83 -10.53 3.88 0.11
C VAL A 83 -10.25 4.76 1.33
N CYS A 84 -9.51 4.26 2.33
CA CYS A 84 -9.15 5.04 3.52
C CYS A 84 -8.34 6.30 3.18
N ILE A 85 -7.40 6.22 2.23
CA ILE A 85 -6.61 7.38 1.79
C ILE A 85 -7.50 8.44 1.12
N ILE A 86 -8.42 8.03 0.25
CA ILE A 86 -9.38 8.94 -0.41
C ILE A 86 -10.24 9.65 0.62
N TRP A 87 -10.74 8.93 1.63
CA TRP A 87 -11.53 9.53 2.70
C TRP A 87 -10.69 10.45 3.59
N ALA A 88 -9.41 10.12 3.84
CA ALA A 88 -8.51 11.01 4.56
C ALA A 88 -8.29 12.33 3.81
N PHE A 89 -8.15 12.30 2.48
CA PHE A 89 -8.09 13.51 1.66
C PHE A 89 -9.42 14.26 1.65
N LYS A 90 -10.55 13.53 1.63
CA LYS A 90 -11.89 14.13 1.72
C LYS A 90 -12.09 14.88 3.04
N SER A 91 -11.52 14.39 4.14
CA SER A 91 -11.56 15.04 5.46
C SER A 91 -10.50 16.12 5.65
N GLY A 92 -9.85 16.60 4.58
CA GLY A 92 -8.87 17.69 4.63
C GLY A 92 -7.41 17.26 4.84
N GLY A 93 -7.12 15.96 4.85
CA GLY A 93 -5.74 15.47 4.85
C GLY A 93 -5.00 15.88 3.58
N LEU A 94 -3.74 16.30 3.71
CA LEU A 94 -2.86 16.51 2.56
C LEU A 94 -1.90 15.30 2.42
N PRO A 95 -1.47 14.93 1.19
CA PRO A 95 -0.52 13.85 0.93
C PRO A 95 0.75 13.94 1.76
N VAL A 96 1.23 15.17 2.01
CA VAL A 96 2.41 15.41 2.84
C VAL A 96 2.24 14.98 4.31
N TYR A 97 1.01 14.75 4.77
CA TYR A 97 0.71 14.19 6.09
C TYR A 97 0.27 12.73 6.00
N VAL A 98 -0.71 12.45 5.15
CA VAL A 98 -1.36 11.14 5.09
C VAL A 98 -0.38 10.07 4.62
N MET A 99 0.44 10.36 3.61
CA MET A 99 1.32 9.35 3.03
C MET A 99 2.44 8.93 3.99
N PRO A 100 3.19 9.85 4.64
CA PRO A 100 4.18 9.46 5.65
C PRO A 100 3.59 8.72 6.85
N LEU A 101 2.38 9.07 7.29
CA LEU A 101 1.71 8.37 8.39
C LEU A 101 1.34 6.92 8.00
N VAL A 102 0.79 6.73 6.80
CA VAL A 102 0.45 5.40 6.28
C VAL A 102 1.70 4.56 6.09
N PHE A 103 2.74 5.07 5.42
CA PHE A 103 3.96 4.30 5.15
C PHE A 103 4.90 4.17 6.33
N GLY A 104 4.82 5.05 7.33
CA GLY A 104 5.51 4.86 8.62
C GLY A 104 4.84 3.78 9.48
N GLY A 105 3.51 3.71 9.46
CA GLY A 105 2.73 2.74 10.25
C GLY A 105 2.63 1.35 9.61
N ALA A 106 2.52 1.27 8.28
CA ALA A 106 2.31 0.00 7.57
C ALA A 106 3.39 -1.06 7.85
N PRO A 107 4.70 -0.74 7.91
CA PRO A 107 5.73 -1.71 8.28
C PRO A 107 5.51 -2.29 9.69
N ILE A 108 5.09 -1.47 10.65
CA ILE A 108 4.83 -1.91 12.03
C ILE A 108 3.68 -2.92 12.04
N VAL A 109 2.55 -2.58 11.39
CA VAL A 109 1.39 -3.47 11.27
C VAL A 109 1.76 -4.78 10.58
N ASN A 110 2.54 -4.70 9.50
CA ASN A 110 2.99 -5.88 8.76
C ASN A 110 3.83 -6.82 9.64
N VAL A 111 4.80 -6.28 10.39
CA VAL A 111 5.64 -7.11 11.27
C VAL A 111 4.81 -7.73 12.39
N LEU A 112 3.91 -6.97 13.02
CA LEU A 112 3.04 -7.49 14.07
C LEU A 112 2.14 -8.61 13.55
N LEU A 113 1.50 -8.42 12.39
CA LEU A 113 0.67 -9.44 11.76
C LEU A 113 1.50 -10.67 11.34
N ALA A 114 2.70 -10.46 10.81
CA ALA A 114 3.59 -11.57 10.48
C ALA A 114 3.99 -12.38 11.72
N MET A 115 4.22 -11.72 12.86
CA MET A 115 4.52 -12.37 14.13
C MET A 115 3.32 -13.11 14.71
N THR A 116 2.08 -12.62 14.53
CA THR A 116 0.89 -13.34 15.00
C THR A 116 0.58 -14.56 14.14
N LEU A 117 0.75 -14.46 12.82
CA LEU A 117 0.53 -15.56 11.89
C LEU A 117 1.67 -16.59 11.91
N HIS A 118 2.90 -16.15 12.16
CA HIS A 118 4.09 -16.99 12.29
C HIS A 118 4.81 -16.66 13.60
N PRO A 119 4.37 -17.26 14.73
CA PRO A 119 4.93 -16.99 16.04
C PRO A 119 6.46 -17.19 16.07
N PRO A 120 7.22 -16.22 16.63
CA PRO A 120 8.66 -16.31 16.69
C PRO A 120 9.08 -17.50 17.56
N LYS A 121 9.99 -18.33 17.03
CA LYS A 121 10.52 -19.52 17.73
C LYS A 121 11.61 -19.18 18.75
N SER A 122 12.11 -17.95 18.72
CA SER A 122 13.14 -17.42 19.61
C SER A 122 12.69 -16.11 20.23
N ALA A 123 13.40 -15.67 21.28
CA ALA A 123 13.13 -14.38 21.89
C ALA A 123 13.24 -13.25 20.85
N ILE A 124 12.25 -12.36 20.85
CA ILE A 124 12.23 -11.20 19.96
C ILE A 124 13.36 -10.27 20.39
N SER A 125 14.25 -9.93 19.45
CA SER A 125 15.34 -8.99 19.72
C SER A 125 14.79 -7.62 20.13
N PRO A 126 15.26 -7.01 21.24
CA PRO A 126 14.88 -5.65 21.63
C PRO A 126 15.12 -4.60 20.53
N MET A 127 16.06 -4.87 19.62
CA MET A 127 16.35 -3.99 18.48
C MET A 127 15.16 -3.83 17.52
N LEU A 128 14.24 -4.80 17.48
CA LEU A 128 13.02 -4.67 16.67
C LEU A 128 12.14 -3.52 17.17
N TYR A 129 11.93 -3.43 18.49
CA TYR A 129 11.14 -2.37 19.10
C TYR A 129 11.82 -1.01 18.95
N LEU A 130 13.15 -0.96 19.08
CA LEU A 130 13.92 0.23 18.76
C LEU A 130 13.72 0.65 17.29
N GLY A 131 13.70 -0.32 16.36
CA GLY A 131 13.38 -0.08 14.96
C GLY A 131 12.01 0.55 14.74
N PHE A 132 10.97 0.10 15.46
CA PHE A 132 9.63 0.73 15.40
C PHE A 132 9.64 2.17 15.89
N VAL A 133 10.36 2.45 16.98
CA VAL A 133 10.52 3.81 17.51
C VAL A 133 11.25 4.69 16.50
N LEU A 134 12.37 4.22 15.94
CA LEU A 134 13.14 4.96 14.95
C LEU A 134 12.37 5.21 13.65
N ALA A 135 11.59 4.23 13.17
CA ALA A 135 10.73 4.41 12.00
C ALA A 135 9.64 5.46 12.26
N SER A 136 9.03 5.43 13.45
CA SER A 136 8.02 6.40 13.87
C SER A 136 8.60 7.81 14.00
N ILE A 137 9.80 7.93 14.57
CA ILE A 137 10.53 9.20 14.67
C ILE A 137 10.90 9.71 13.28
N GLY A 138 11.39 8.86 12.38
CA GLY A 138 11.71 9.24 11.00
C GLY A 138 10.49 9.78 10.26
N ALA A 139 9.33 9.11 10.38
CA ALA A 139 8.07 9.61 9.85
C ALA A 139 7.70 10.97 10.48
N ALA A 140 7.82 11.11 11.81
CA ALA A 140 7.55 12.37 12.52
C ALA A 140 8.49 13.51 12.07
N MET A 141 9.77 13.23 11.82
CA MET A 141 10.74 14.20 11.31
C MET A 141 10.36 14.69 9.91
N VAL A 142 9.96 13.77 9.02
CA VAL A 142 9.46 14.14 7.68
C VAL A 142 8.23 15.04 7.79
N LEU A 143 7.33 14.75 8.73
CA LEU A 143 6.14 15.56 8.98
C LEU A 143 6.48 16.92 9.60
N TYR A 144 7.47 16.99 10.48
CA TYR A 144 7.82 18.21 11.20
C TYR A 144 8.64 19.17 10.33
N PHE A 145 9.66 18.66 9.63
CA PHE A 145 10.57 19.45 8.80
C PHE A 145 10.14 19.57 7.34
N ARG A 146 8.88 19.24 7.01
CA ARG A 146 8.38 19.46 5.65
C ARG A 146 8.46 20.95 5.30
N PRO A 147 8.79 21.31 4.06
CA PRO A 147 8.70 22.69 3.61
C PRO A 147 7.25 23.17 3.71
N ALA A 148 7.05 24.40 4.21
CA ALA A 148 5.79 25.10 4.01
C ALA A 148 5.67 25.44 2.52
N ALA A 149 4.54 25.09 1.90
CA ALA A 149 4.19 25.53 0.56
C ALA A 149 3.55 26.92 0.64
#